data_AF-A0AAW0D3C4-F1
#
_entry.id   AF-A0AAW0D3C4-F1
#
_cell.length_a   1.000
_cell.length_b   1.000
_cell.length_c   1.000
_cell.angle_alpha   90.00
_cell.angle_beta   90.00
_cell.angle_gamma   90.00
#
_symmetry.space_group_name_H-M   'P 1'
#
loop_
_entity.id
_entity.type
_entity.pdbx_description
1 polymer ?
#
loop_
_entity_poly.entity_id
_entity_poly.type
_entity_poly.pdbx_seq_one_letter_code
_entity_poly.pdbx_strand_id
1 'polypeptide(L)'
;MNADDGIDDCAAPLQRRRGKPWVAPGRGRDKGGTSGMHAVLTTKLSSPQFRVAQQVKLAALNLICSLPDDILIYLFRFLEVPQIISLRKTSRKLQDISRLRIIWVNALTDRILPPCYPFPLDFPLDNVSSSVLESSVRRAYLLGKQWFSEKPFSCDVLYDFDATKGTPITDVRFIPGYDGTWIITVSKSIWSVMTVWELRGTSRSATKRFEWSQRDSLLQSFVLNDEGAAEATLAIAVVREGHSYIDIMSLSTDSGFHSLTIVESTLSPVYLHGDIIVLSNSSDSTLVMNWKTGQSALLVSSSHATATGLSLNNKCIQILFTAEAILVVRARGLTIFQILTRFIDPSSPSSRPHPSERNALHILIRPEADDPWATHTDYELQLFTLHPDSPSPSPSSSHFPPPYTSLPILTASVSTIRGALRYGDLHFAVTL
;
A
#
# COMPACT_ATOMS: atom_id res chain seq x y z
N MET A 1 25.45 30.94 52.80
CA MET A 1 24.33 30.67 53.73
C MET A 1 23.86 29.27 53.43
N ASN A 2 24.09 28.36 54.38
CA ASN A 2 23.71 26.95 54.31
C ASN A 2 22.24 26.79 54.74
N ALA A 3 21.52 25.93 54.04
CA ALA A 3 20.33 25.17 54.45
C ALA A 3 20.14 24.17 53.28
N ASP A 4 20.50 22.89 53.37
CA ASP A 4 20.06 21.86 54.32
C ASP A 4 18.54 21.79 54.40
N ASP A 5 17.96 20.96 53.54
CA ASP A 5 16.67 20.31 53.75
C ASP A 5 16.69 18.95 53.05
N GLY A 6 16.75 17.90 53.87
CA GLY A 6 16.58 16.52 53.46
C GLY A 6 15.10 16.18 53.27
N ILE A 7 14.83 15.35 52.26
CA ILE A 7 13.57 14.60 52.16
C ILE A 7 13.95 13.15 51.85
N ASP A 8 13.70 12.31 52.84
CA ASP A 8 13.79 10.85 52.79
C ASP A 8 12.57 10.23 52.08
N ASP A 9 12.90 9.20 51.29
CA ASP A 9 12.22 7.91 51.09
C ASP A 9 10.68 7.81 51.02
N CYS A 10 10.22 7.47 49.80
CA CYS A 10 9.15 6.48 49.57
C CYS A 10 9.35 5.81 48.20
N ALA A 11 10.37 4.97 48.07
CA ALA A 11 10.54 4.08 46.92
C ALA A 11 10.08 2.66 47.27
N ALA A 12 8.88 2.30 46.83
CA ALA A 12 8.39 0.92 46.91
C ALA A 12 9.16 0.01 45.93
N PRO A 13 9.63 -1.18 46.35
CA PRO A 13 10.32 -2.10 45.45
C PRO A 13 9.30 -2.84 44.56
N LEU A 14 9.30 -2.52 43.27
CA LEU A 14 8.64 -3.30 42.22
C LEU A 14 9.28 -4.70 42.16
N GLN A 15 8.57 -5.69 42.72
CA GLN A 15 8.88 -7.10 42.59
C GLN A 15 8.92 -7.48 41.10
N ARG A 16 10.13 -7.67 40.57
CA ARG A 16 10.37 -8.38 39.31
C ARG A 16 9.84 -9.81 39.45
N ARG A 17 8.64 -10.08 38.93
CA ARG A 17 8.21 -11.43 38.60
C ARG A 17 9.15 -11.98 37.52
N ARG A 18 10.11 -12.81 37.94
CA ARG A 18 10.88 -13.67 37.03
C ARG A 18 9.88 -14.61 36.35
N GLY A 19 9.58 -14.34 35.08
CA GLY A 19 8.91 -15.30 34.21
C GLY A 19 9.73 -16.58 34.17
N LYS A 20 9.06 -17.72 34.43
CA LYS A 20 9.67 -19.05 34.35
C LYS A 20 10.22 -19.25 32.92
N PRO A 21 11.44 -19.78 32.76
CA PRO A 21 11.94 -20.16 31.45
C PRO A 21 11.04 -21.26 30.85
N TRP A 22 10.71 -21.10 29.57
CA TRP A 22 9.99 -22.08 28.78
C TRP A 22 10.90 -23.32 28.64
N VAL A 23 10.57 -24.40 29.36
CA VAL A 23 11.27 -25.68 29.28
C VAL A 23 10.82 -26.37 28.00
N ALA A 24 11.72 -26.50 27.04
CA ALA A 24 11.49 -27.26 25.81
C ALA A 24 11.13 -28.72 26.15
N PRO A 25 10.11 -29.31 25.51
CA PRO A 25 9.78 -30.72 25.72
C PRO A 25 10.95 -31.58 25.23
N GLY A 26 11.47 -32.41 26.15
CA GLY A 26 12.56 -33.34 25.89
C GLY A 26 12.22 -34.27 24.73
N ARG A 27 13.11 -34.32 23.74
CA ARG A 27 13.09 -35.35 22.69
C ARG A 27 13.41 -36.69 23.33
N GLY A 28 12.36 -37.45 23.64
CA GLY A 28 12.44 -38.88 23.87
C GLY A 28 13.06 -39.55 22.65
N ARG A 29 14.23 -40.15 22.86
CA ARG A 29 15.03 -40.83 21.84
C ARG A 29 14.57 -42.30 21.81
N ASP A 30 13.44 -42.57 21.17
CA ASP A 30 13.03 -43.95 20.90
C ASP A 30 13.89 -44.54 19.78
N LYS A 31 14.84 -45.38 20.18
CA LYS A 31 15.52 -46.33 19.31
C LYS A 31 14.73 -47.64 19.34
N GLY A 32 13.97 -47.93 18.29
CA GLY A 32 13.35 -49.24 18.14
C GLY A 32 12.62 -49.41 16.81
N GLY A 33 13.16 -50.28 15.94
CA GLY A 33 12.33 -51.02 14.97
C GLY A 33 12.28 -50.53 13.53
N THR A 34 13.41 -50.49 12.81
CA THR A 34 13.42 -50.46 11.34
C THR A 34 13.78 -51.84 10.77
N SER A 35 12.81 -52.74 10.69
CA SER A 35 12.87 -53.89 9.78
C SER A 35 11.46 -54.44 9.56
N GLY A 36 10.78 -54.02 8.49
CA GLY A 36 9.43 -54.55 8.19
C GLY A 36 8.49 -53.73 7.29
N MET A 37 8.87 -52.57 6.75
CA MET A 37 7.96 -51.74 5.92
C MET A 37 8.31 -51.62 4.43
N HIS A 38 9.39 -52.24 3.95
CA HIS A 38 9.75 -52.18 2.52
C HIS A 38 8.95 -53.16 1.63
N ALA A 39 8.20 -54.11 2.18
CA ALA A 39 7.49 -55.14 1.41
C ALA A 39 5.99 -54.85 1.13
N VAL A 40 5.40 -53.81 1.75
CA VAL A 40 3.96 -53.50 1.61
C VAL A 40 3.67 -52.39 0.59
N LEU A 41 4.69 -51.64 0.15
CA LEU A 41 4.53 -50.57 -0.85
C LEU A 41 4.77 -51.04 -2.30
N THR A 42 5.37 -52.21 -2.52
CA THR A 42 5.62 -52.75 -3.86
C THR A 42 4.45 -53.55 -4.45
N THR A 43 3.47 -53.98 -3.64
CA THR A 43 2.33 -54.80 -4.09
C THR A 43 1.07 -54.00 -4.46
N LYS A 44 0.99 -52.70 -4.16
CA LYS A 44 -0.16 -51.84 -4.56
C LYS A 44 -0.04 -51.23 -5.96
N LEU A 45 1.12 -51.31 -6.62
CA LEU A 45 1.36 -50.74 -7.96
C LEU A 45 0.96 -51.68 -9.12
N SER A 46 0.59 -52.93 -8.84
CA SER A 46 0.18 -53.91 -9.86
C SER A 46 -1.33 -54.02 -10.05
N SER A 47 -2.14 -53.20 -9.36
CA SER A 47 -3.59 -53.23 -9.53
C SER A 47 -3.98 -52.86 -10.97
N PRO A 48 -4.84 -53.65 -11.65
CA PRO A 48 -5.34 -53.35 -12.99
C PRO A 48 -5.97 -51.96 -13.10
N GLN A 49 -6.60 -51.49 -12.01
CA GLN A 49 -7.23 -50.17 -11.95
C GLN A 49 -6.22 -49.03 -12.08
N PHE A 50 -5.00 -49.20 -11.55
CA PHE A 50 -3.94 -48.21 -11.65
C PHE A 50 -3.43 -48.06 -13.10
N ARG A 51 -3.33 -49.18 -13.84
CA ARG A 51 -2.91 -49.19 -15.24
C ARG A 51 -3.93 -48.50 -16.15
N VAL A 52 -5.22 -48.76 -15.93
CA VAL A 52 -6.30 -48.10 -16.70
C VAL A 52 -6.30 -46.60 -16.46
N ALA A 53 -6.19 -46.15 -15.20
CA ALA A 53 -6.13 -44.73 -14.88
C ALA A 53 -4.91 -44.03 -15.52
N GLN A 54 -3.75 -44.70 -15.52
CA GLN A 54 -2.53 -44.18 -16.14
C GLN A 54 -2.66 -44.10 -17.67
N GLN A 55 -3.30 -45.08 -18.31
CA GLN A 55 -3.51 -45.08 -19.76
C GLN A 55 -4.51 -44.01 -20.20
N VAL A 56 -5.60 -43.81 -19.45
CA VAL A 56 -6.55 -42.71 -19.68
C VAL A 56 -5.86 -41.35 -19.52
N LYS A 57 -5.00 -41.20 -18.50
CA LYS A 57 -4.23 -39.98 -18.28
C LYS A 57 -3.26 -39.69 -19.44
N LEU A 58 -2.58 -40.71 -19.97
CA LEU A 58 -1.67 -40.55 -21.11
C LEU A 58 -2.42 -40.21 -22.40
N ALA A 59 -3.55 -40.87 -22.66
CA ALA A 59 -4.40 -40.58 -23.83
C ALA A 59 -4.93 -39.13 -23.80
N ALA A 60 -5.40 -38.68 -22.64
CA ALA A 60 -5.85 -37.29 -22.47
C ALA A 60 -4.71 -36.28 -22.66
N LEU A 61 -3.51 -36.56 -22.13
CA LEU A 61 -2.35 -35.69 -22.33
C LEU A 61 -1.91 -35.61 -23.80
N ASN A 62 -1.96 -36.73 -24.53
CA ASN A 62 -1.65 -36.75 -25.96
C ASN A 62 -2.67 -35.92 -26.76
N LEU A 63 -3.96 -36.06 -26.45
CA LEU A 63 -5.02 -35.28 -27.09
C LEU A 63 -4.82 -33.77 -26.85
N ILE A 64 -4.50 -33.38 -25.62
CA ILE A 64 -4.22 -31.97 -25.28
C ILE A 64 -2.98 -31.47 -26.04
N CYS A 65 -1.90 -32.26 -26.08
CA CYS A 65 -0.68 -31.85 -26.77
C CYS A 65 -0.84 -31.73 -28.30
N SER A 66 -1.81 -32.44 -28.89
CA SER A 66 -2.14 -32.30 -30.32
C SER A 66 -2.93 -31.05 -30.68
N LEU A 67 -3.46 -30.31 -29.69
CA LEU A 67 -4.20 -29.08 -29.95
C LEU A 67 -3.27 -27.97 -30.48
N PRO A 68 -3.77 -27.10 -31.39
CA PRO A 68 -3.09 -25.86 -31.76
C PRO A 68 -2.77 -24.96 -30.54
N ASP A 69 -1.70 -24.17 -30.65
CA ASP A 69 -1.17 -23.38 -29.52
C ASP A 69 -2.13 -22.28 -29.06
N ASP A 70 -2.88 -21.67 -29.97
CA ASP A 70 -3.94 -20.70 -29.70
C ASP A 70 -5.09 -21.30 -28.88
N ILE A 71 -5.51 -22.53 -29.19
CA ILE A 71 -6.51 -23.26 -28.40
C ILE A 71 -5.96 -23.58 -27.02
N LEU A 72 -4.67 -23.96 -26.92
CA LEU A 72 -4.03 -24.19 -25.62
C LEU A 72 -3.98 -22.90 -24.81
N ILE A 73 -3.58 -21.77 -25.39
CA ILE A 73 -3.59 -20.45 -24.75
C ILE A 73 -4.99 -20.10 -24.23
N TYR A 74 -6.02 -20.34 -25.04
CA TYR A 74 -7.42 -20.16 -24.64
C TYR A 74 -7.80 -21.05 -23.46
N LEU A 75 -7.41 -22.33 -23.46
CA LEU A 75 -7.65 -23.24 -22.34
C LEU A 75 -6.94 -22.80 -21.05
N PHE A 76 -5.70 -22.31 -21.14
CA PHE A 76 -4.95 -21.81 -19.99
C PHE A 76 -5.64 -20.62 -19.30
N ARG A 77 -6.41 -19.80 -20.04
CA ARG A 77 -7.20 -18.69 -19.49
C ARG A 77 -8.19 -19.15 -18.41
N PHE A 78 -8.73 -20.35 -18.54
CA PHE A 78 -9.71 -20.89 -17.59
C PHE A 78 -9.09 -21.51 -16.34
N LEU A 79 -7.76 -21.66 -16.28
CA LEU A 79 -7.07 -22.30 -15.18
C LEU A 79 -6.72 -21.32 -14.05
N GLU A 80 -6.69 -21.83 -12.82
CA GLU A 80 -6.06 -21.12 -11.71
C GLU A 80 -4.53 -21.19 -11.79
N VAL A 81 -3.86 -20.23 -11.16
CA VAL A 81 -2.38 -20.16 -11.13
C VAL A 81 -1.71 -21.50 -10.74
N PRO A 82 -2.14 -22.25 -9.69
CA PRO A 82 -1.54 -23.54 -9.36
C PRO A 82 -1.77 -24.62 -10.42
N GLN A 83 -2.89 -24.56 -11.15
CA GLN A 83 -3.23 -25.51 -12.21
C GLN A 83 -2.35 -25.29 -13.44
N ILE A 84 -2.09 -24.02 -13.81
CA ILE A 84 -1.13 -23.65 -14.87
C ILE A 84 0.25 -24.26 -14.57
N ILE A 85 0.74 -24.09 -13.34
CA ILE A 85 2.04 -24.65 -12.90
C ILE A 85 2.02 -26.19 -12.85
N SER A 86 0.88 -26.80 -12.57
CA SER A 86 0.74 -28.26 -12.58
C SER A 86 0.76 -28.83 -13.99
N LEU A 87 0.07 -28.21 -14.95
CA LEU A 87 0.10 -28.61 -16.37
C LEU A 87 1.47 -28.43 -17.00
N ARG A 88 2.21 -27.39 -16.63
CA ARG A 88 3.61 -27.21 -17.06
C ARG A 88 4.49 -28.44 -16.84
N LYS A 89 4.21 -29.24 -15.81
CA LYS A 89 5.02 -30.40 -15.41
C LYS A 89 4.71 -31.67 -16.22
N THR A 90 3.74 -31.65 -17.15
CA THR A 90 3.28 -32.87 -17.82
C THR A 90 3.84 -33.08 -19.22
N SER A 91 4.19 -32.02 -19.95
CA SER A 91 4.71 -32.07 -21.33
C SER A 91 5.60 -30.87 -21.64
N ARG A 92 6.60 -31.03 -22.52
CA ARG A 92 7.47 -29.93 -22.97
C ARG A 92 6.68 -28.84 -23.69
N LYS A 93 5.73 -29.21 -24.54
CA LYS A 93 4.87 -28.25 -25.25
C LYS A 93 4.05 -27.39 -24.27
N LEU A 94 3.43 -28.02 -23.27
CA LEU A 94 2.69 -27.30 -22.23
C LEU A 94 3.63 -26.47 -21.34
N GLN A 95 4.86 -26.93 -21.13
CA GLN A 95 5.89 -26.16 -20.45
C GLN A 95 6.22 -24.87 -21.20
N ASP A 96 6.43 -24.94 -22.50
CA ASP A 96 6.76 -23.80 -23.35
C ASP A 96 5.59 -22.82 -23.42
N ILE A 97 4.36 -23.31 -23.67
CA ILE A 97 3.15 -22.47 -23.74
C ILE A 97 2.86 -21.79 -22.41
N SER A 98 2.96 -22.50 -21.28
CA SER A 98 2.73 -21.92 -19.94
C SER A 98 3.74 -20.85 -19.54
N ARG A 99 4.82 -20.66 -20.30
CA ARG A 99 5.83 -19.62 -20.09
C ARG A 99 5.60 -18.40 -20.98
N LEU A 100 4.64 -18.46 -21.91
CA LEU A 100 4.28 -17.31 -22.73
C LEU A 100 3.69 -16.20 -21.85
N ARG A 101 4.09 -14.97 -22.15
CA ARG A 101 3.65 -13.77 -21.44
C ARG A 101 2.13 -13.62 -21.40
N ILE A 102 1.46 -13.94 -22.51
CA ILE A 102 0.00 -13.85 -22.63
C ILE A 102 -0.75 -14.69 -21.59
N ILE A 103 -0.20 -15.84 -21.18
CA ILE A 103 -0.80 -16.68 -20.14
C ILE A 103 -0.84 -15.95 -18.79
N TRP A 104 0.24 -15.25 -18.46
CA TRP A 104 0.38 -14.58 -17.18
C TRP A 104 -0.33 -13.23 -17.15
N VAL A 105 -0.43 -12.54 -18.29
CA VAL A 105 -1.32 -11.37 -18.44
C VAL A 105 -2.77 -11.80 -18.25
N ASN A 106 -3.23 -12.85 -18.92
CA ASN A 106 -4.60 -13.36 -18.72
C ASN A 106 -4.85 -13.78 -17.27
N ALA A 107 -3.89 -14.46 -16.62
CA ALA A 107 -4.02 -14.83 -15.22
C ALA A 107 -4.07 -13.60 -14.29
N LEU A 108 -3.27 -12.56 -14.56
CA LEU A 108 -3.33 -11.29 -13.84
C LEU A 108 -4.73 -10.66 -13.94
N THR A 109 -5.19 -10.41 -15.18
CA THR A 109 -6.45 -9.73 -15.46
C THR A 109 -7.68 -10.52 -15.01
N ASP A 110 -7.71 -11.84 -15.19
CA ASP A 110 -8.90 -12.64 -14.89
C ASP A 110 -8.92 -13.20 -13.46
N ARG A 111 -7.76 -13.39 -12.82
CA ARG A 111 -7.65 -14.12 -11.53
C ARG A 111 -7.05 -13.33 -10.37
N ILE A 112 -6.26 -12.28 -10.63
CA ILE A 112 -5.57 -11.52 -9.58
C ILE A 112 -6.25 -10.18 -9.33
N LEU A 113 -6.48 -9.39 -10.39
CA LEU A 113 -7.07 -8.05 -10.26
C LEU A 113 -8.54 -8.08 -9.78
N PRO A 114 -9.45 -8.92 -10.31
CA PRO A 114 -10.86 -8.91 -9.90
C PRO A 114 -11.10 -9.18 -8.41
N PRO A 115 -10.43 -10.17 -7.76
CA PRO A 115 -10.55 -10.36 -6.32
C PRO A 115 -9.66 -9.40 -5.49
N CYS A 116 -9.06 -8.39 -6.13
CA CYS A 116 -8.19 -7.39 -5.50
C CYS A 116 -7.01 -8.03 -4.73
N TYR A 117 -6.37 -9.04 -5.34
CA TYR A 117 -5.18 -9.64 -4.74
C TYR A 117 -4.02 -8.64 -4.78
N PRO A 118 -3.17 -8.59 -3.73
CA PRO A 118 -2.10 -7.62 -3.64
C PRO A 118 -1.08 -7.87 -4.75
N PHE A 119 -1.07 -6.98 -5.74
CA PHE A 119 -0.16 -7.00 -6.88
C PHE A 119 0.54 -5.65 -6.95
N PRO A 120 1.87 -5.61 -7.18
CA PRO A 120 2.56 -4.34 -7.30
C PRO A 120 2.20 -3.69 -8.64
N LEU A 121 1.44 -2.60 -8.59
CA LEU A 121 0.88 -1.93 -9.77
C LEU A 121 1.88 -1.00 -10.47
N ASP A 122 2.97 -0.63 -9.79
CA ASP A 122 4.00 0.28 -10.31
C ASP A 122 4.86 -0.35 -11.43
N PHE A 123 4.56 -1.60 -11.82
CA PHE A 123 5.27 -2.31 -12.87
C PHE A 123 4.65 -2.00 -14.24
N PRO A 124 5.37 -1.32 -15.15
CA PRO A 124 4.87 -1.09 -16.51
C PRO A 124 4.76 -2.44 -17.21
N LEU A 125 3.53 -2.95 -17.35
CA LEU A 125 3.30 -4.32 -17.81
C LEU A 125 4.08 -4.60 -19.08
N ASP A 126 4.08 -3.69 -20.05
CA ASP A 126 4.72 -3.83 -21.37
C ASP A 126 6.21 -4.18 -21.32
N ASN A 127 6.94 -3.67 -20.32
CA ASN A 127 8.39 -3.83 -20.22
C ASN A 127 8.81 -5.00 -19.32
N VAL A 128 7.86 -5.63 -18.62
CA VAL A 128 8.16 -6.69 -17.67
C VAL A 128 8.44 -8.01 -18.40
N SER A 129 9.58 -8.63 -18.10
CA SER A 129 9.87 -9.97 -18.61
C SER A 129 8.84 -11.01 -18.15
N SER A 130 8.56 -12.01 -18.98
CA SER A 130 7.54 -13.02 -18.66
C SER A 130 7.81 -13.78 -17.35
N SER A 131 9.08 -13.96 -16.96
CA SER A 131 9.46 -14.64 -15.72
C SER A 131 9.17 -13.79 -14.48
N VAL A 132 9.39 -12.47 -14.56
CA VAL A 132 9.06 -11.53 -13.49
C VAL A 132 7.54 -11.44 -13.34
N LEU A 133 6.80 -11.30 -14.45
CA LEU A 133 5.34 -11.28 -14.43
C LEU A 133 4.76 -12.56 -13.82
N GLU A 134 5.24 -13.73 -14.24
CA GLU A 134 4.86 -15.02 -13.64
C GLU A 134 5.09 -15.02 -12.12
N SER A 135 6.27 -14.59 -11.69
CA SER A 135 6.64 -14.61 -10.27
C SER A 135 5.75 -13.68 -9.45
N SER A 136 5.46 -12.48 -9.96
CA SER A 136 4.57 -11.51 -9.34
C SER A 136 3.13 -12.02 -9.26
N VAL A 137 2.58 -12.59 -10.35
CA VAL A 137 1.24 -13.17 -10.38
C VAL A 137 1.11 -14.32 -9.39
N ARG A 138 2.12 -15.20 -9.32
CA ARG A 138 2.14 -16.31 -8.36
C ARG A 138 2.19 -15.81 -6.93
N ARG A 139 3.04 -14.81 -6.64
CA ARG A 139 3.13 -14.20 -5.31
C ARG A 139 1.81 -13.54 -4.92
N ALA A 140 1.22 -12.74 -5.80
CA ALA A 140 -0.06 -12.08 -5.57
C ALA A 140 -1.18 -13.09 -5.32
N TYR A 141 -1.23 -14.19 -6.09
CA TYR A 141 -2.18 -15.28 -5.87
C TYR A 141 -2.05 -15.90 -4.48
N LEU A 142 -0.82 -16.24 -4.07
CA LEU A 142 -0.56 -16.85 -2.76
C LEU A 142 -0.91 -15.90 -1.63
N LEU A 143 -0.47 -14.64 -1.72
CA LEU A 143 -0.79 -13.61 -0.73
C LEU A 143 -2.29 -13.38 -0.65
N GLY A 144 -2.97 -13.20 -1.78
CA GLY A 144 -4.42 -13.03 -1.83
C GLY A 144 -5.14 -14.20 -1.16
N LYS A 145 -4.85 -15.45 -1.57
CA LYS A 145 -5.44 -16.63 -0.94
C LYS A 145 -5.19 -16.71 0.56
N GLN A 146 -4.01 -16.28 1.02
CA GLN A 146 -3.68 -16.26 2.44
C GLN A 146 -4.43 -15.15 3.19
N TRP A 147 -4.61 -13.98 2.59
CA TRP A 147 -5.35 -12.85 3.16
C TRP A 147 -6.85 -13.14 3.28
N PHE A 148 -7.42 -13.83 2.29
CA PHE A 148 -8.83 -14.25 2.31
C PHE A 148 -9.06 -15.58 3.04
N SER A 149 -8.01 -16.21 3.56
CA SER A 149 -8.15 -17.43 4.34
C SER A 149 -8.57 -17.09 5.77
N GLU A 150 -9.57 -17.79 6.29
CA GLU A 150 -9.98 -17.70 7.71
C GLU A 150 -8.88 -18.13 8.67
N LYS A 151 -7.90 -18.90 8.19
CA LYS A 151 -6.76 -19.32 9.01
C LYS A 151 -5.89 -18.11 9.31
N PRO A 152 -5.51 -17.89 10.59
CA PRO A 152 -4.64 -16.80 10.96
C PRO A 152 -3.33 -16.87 10.16
N PHE A 153 -2.90 -15.70 9.70
CA PHE A 153 -1.68 -15.55 8.91
C PHE A 153 -0.49 -16.11 9.70
N SER A 154 0.11 -17.20 9.22
CA SER A 154 1.42 -17.62 9.73
C SER A 154 2.45 -16.63 9.21
N CYS A 155 2.75 -15.60 9.99
CA CYS A 155 3.81 -14.66 9.65
C CYS A 155 5.15 -15.36 9.84
N ASP A 156 5.87 -15.62 8.74
CA ASP A 156 7.18 -16.27 8.79
C ASP A 156 8.22 -15.42 9.56
N VAL A 157 8.03 -14.10 9.51
CA VAL A 157 8.93 -13.10 10.10
C VAL A 157 8.14 -12.10 10.93
N LEU A 158 8.15 -12.30 12.24
CA LEU A 158 7.68 -11.31 13.20
C LEU A 158 8.87 -10.45 13.63
N TYR A 159 8.73 -9.13 13.48
CA TYR A 159 9.64 -8.15 14.07
C TYR A 159 9.04 -7.64 15.37
N ASP A 160 9.80 -7.76 16.45
CA ASP A 160 9.43 -7.23 17.77
C ASP A 160 10.55 -6.33 18.25
N PHE A 161 10.23 -5.06 18.54
CA PHE A 161 11.19 -4.07 18.99
C PHE A 161 10.52 -2.93 19.76
N ASP A 162 11.22 -2.42 20.76
CA ASP A 162 10.77 -1.28 21.56
C ASP A 162 11.01 0.04 20.80
N ALA A 163 9.97 0.55 20.13
CA ALA A 163 10.09 1.80 19.38
C ALA A 163 10.34 3.03 20.29
N THR A 164 9.71 3.08 21.46
CA THR A 164 9.78 4.19 22.42
C THR A 164 9.62 3.69 23.86
N LYS A 165 10.22 4.42 24.82
CA LYS A 165 10.01 4.17 26.26
C LYS A 165 8.88 5.05 26.78
N GLY A 166 7.64 4.59 26.65
CA GLY A 166 6.48 5.21 27.31
C GLY A 166 5.80 6.36 26.56
N THR A 167 6.14 6.63 25.30
CA THR A 167 5.38 7.54 24.43
C THR A 167 4.67 6.74 23.35
N PRO A 168 3.35 6.91 23.13
CA PRO A 168 2.65 6.18 22.08
C PRO A 168 3.18 6.55 20.69
N ILE A 169 3.26 5.53 19.82
CA ILE A 169 3.51 5.74 18.40
C ILE A 169 2.20 6.19 17.75
N THR A 170 2.26 7.33 17.06
CA THR A 170 1.11 7.96 16.40
C THR A 170 1.04 7.65 14.91
N ASP A 171 2.16 7.30 14.28
CA ASP A 171 2.21 6.94 12.86
C ASP A 171 3.35 5.93 12.61
N VAL A 172 3.12 5.01 11.67
CA VAL A 172 4.08 4.00 11.21
C VAL A 172 3.92 3.86 9.71
N ARG A 173 5.00 4.09 8.94
CA ARG A 173 4.97 3.95 7.48
C ARG A 173 6.20 3.26 6.95
N PHE A 174 6.06 2.53 5.85
CA PHE A 174 7.20 2.06 5.06
C PHE A 174 7.76 3.20 4.22
N ILE A 175 9.09 3.29 4.12
CA ILE A 175 9.76 4.30 3.32
C ILE A 175 9.90 3.78 1.88
N PRO A 176 9.31 4.44 0.88
CA PRO A 176 9.48 4.06 -0.53
C PRO A 176 10.94 4.10 -0.95
N GLY A 177 11.33 3.21 -1.87
CA GLY A 177 12.72 3.11 -2.38
C GLY A 177 13.65 2.19 -1.57
N TYR A 178 13.21 1.65 -0.43
CA TYR A 178 14.01 0.79 0.45
C TYR A 178 13.52 -0.65 0.52
N ASP A 179 12.95 -1.19 -0.57
CA ASP A 179 12.50 -2.59 -0.69
C ASP A 179 11.55 -3.08 0.42
N GLY A 180 10.81 -2.16 1.06
CA GLY A 180 9.96 -2.48 2.22
C GLY A 180 10.74 -2.91 3.47
N THR A 181 12.06 -2.68 3.49
CA THR A 181 12.92 -3.01 4.63
C THR A 181 13.08 -1.84 5.60
N TRP A 182 12.65 -0.63 5.23
CA TRP A 182 12.76 0.55 6.10
C TRP A 182 11.37 1.04 6.48
N ILE A 183 11.22 1.35 7.77
CA ILE A 183 10.02 1.97 8.31
C ILE A 183 10.37 3.23 9.09
N ILE A 184 9.42 4.14 9.15
CA ILE A 184 9.47 5.34 9.95
C ILE A 184 8.36 5.28 11.01
N THR A 185 8.71 5.61 12.25
CA THR A 185 7.76 5.70 13.35
C THR A 185 7.75 7.12 13.88
N VAL A 186 6.56 7.69 14.13
CA VAL A 186 6.41 9.02 14.72
C VAL A 186 5.76 8.91 16.09
N SER A 187 6.41 9.48 17.09
CA SER A 187 5.87 9.62 18.45
C SER A 187 5.67 11.11 18.77
N LYS A 188 4.53 11.44 19.39
CA LYS A 188 4.16 12.81 19.76
C LYS A 188 3.99 12.88 21.28
N SER A 189 4.95 13.51 21.95
CA SER A 189 4.90 13.83 23.39
C SER A 189 5.06 15.34 23.56
N ILE A 190 5.76 15.79 24.61
CA ILE A 190 6.25 17.17 24.73
C ILE A 190 7.05 17.56 23.47
N TRP A 191 7.86 16.61 22.97
CA TRP A 191 8.57 16.72 21.71
C TRP A 191 8.07 15.67 20.73
N SER A 192 8.13 16.00 19.45
CA SER A 192 7.88 15.01 18.39
C SER A 192 9.20 14.35 18.00
N VAL A 193 9.21 13.01 17.96
CA VAL A 193 10.37 12.22 17.56
C VAL A 193 9.99 11.32 16.41
N MET A 194 10.76 11.41 15.33
CA MET A 194 10.64 10.59 14.14
C MET A 194 11.85 9.65 14.05
N THR A 195 11.60 8.34 14.01
CA THR A 195 12.66 7.33 14.06
C THR A 195 12.60 6.44 12.83
N VAL A 196 13.74 6.25 12.17
CA VAL A 196 13.90 5.31 11.05
C VAL A 196 14.44 4.00 11.56
N TRP A 197 13.78 2.92 11.18
CA TRP A 197 14.16 1.56 11.51
C TRP A 197 14.40 0.76 10.24
N GLU A 198 15.45 -0.06 10.26
CA GLU A 198 15.72 -1.05 9.23
C GLU A 198 15.35 -2.44 9.76
N LEU A 199 14.49 -3.12 9.01
CA LEU A 199 14.01 -4.48 9.23
C LEU A 199 14.95 -5.45 8.53
N ARG A 200 15.87 -6.08 9.27
CA ARG A 200 16.80 -7.08 8.71
C ARG A 200 16.24 -8.49 8.82
N GLY A 201 16.19 -9.21 7.71
CA GLY A 201 15.52 -10.52 7.57
C GLY A 201 15.99 -11.63 8.51
N THR A 202 17.25 -11.60 8.97
CA THR A 202 17.83 -12.70 9.74
C THR A 202 17.67 -12.56 11.25
N SER A 203 17.66 -11.34 11.77
CA SER A 203 17.73 -11.10 13.22
C SER A 203 16.36 -10.96 13.89
N ARG A 204 15.26 -10.92 13.12
CA ARG A 204 13.89 -10.62 13.62
C ARG A 204 13.83 -9.36 14.50
N SER A 205 14.81 -8.49 14.36
CA SER A 205 14.97 -7.25 15.10
C SER A 205 15.01 -6.09 14.13
N ALA A 206 14.38 -4.99 14.52
CA ALA A 206 14.52 -3.74 13.81
C ALA A 206 15.73 -2.99 14.38
N THR A 207 16.60 -2.51 13.50
CA THR A 207 17.75 -1.69 13.89
C THR A 207 17.39 -0.23 13.70
N LYS A 208 17.42 0.54 14.79
CA LYS A 208 17.28 2.01 14.71
C LYS A 208 18.45 2.57 13.91
N ARG A 209 18.16 3.23 12.79
CA ARG A 209 19.17 3.86 11.93
C ARG A 209 19.32 5.33 12.25
N PHE A 210 18.21 6.06 12.29
CA PHE A 210 18.21 7.51 12.45
C PHE A 210 17.10 7.95 13.37
N GLU A 211 17.32 9.09 14.04
CA GLU A 211 16.32 9.78 14.82
C GLU A 211 16.35 11.25 14.43
N TRP A 212 15.17 11.81 14.17
CA TRP A 212 14.97 13.23 13.97
C TRP A 212 14.09 13.75 15.10
N SER A 213 14.59 14.78 15.77
CA SER A 213 13.83 15.61 16.70
C SER A 213 14.45 16.99 16.69
N GLN A 214 13.62 18.02 16.66
CA GLN A 214 14.07 19.39 16.78
C GLN A 214 13.49 19.97 18.06
N ARG A 215 14.38 20.43 18.94
CA ARG A 215 13.99 21.05 20.22
C ARG A 215 13.11 22.26 19.93
N ASP A 216 12.13 22.49 20.79
CA ASP A 216 11.20 23.63 20.70
C ASP A 216 10.32 23.63 19.44
N SER A 217 10.19 22.46 18.80
CA SER A 217 9.37 22.28 17.62
C SER A 217 8.32 21.20 17.79
N LEU A 218 7.14 21.44 17.22
CA LEU A 218 6.03 20.49 17.18
C LEU A 218 5.82 19.99 15.75
N LEU A 219 5.93 18.68 15.55
CA LEU A 219 5.59 18.04 14.27
C LEU A 219 4.08 17.94 14.14
N GLN A 220 3.50 18.72 13.24
CA GLN A 220 2.06 18.69 12.97
C GLN A 220 1.69 17.49 12.10
N SER A 221 2.37 17.33 10.96
CA SER A 221 2.09 16.29 9.97
C SER A 221 3.33 15.99 9.14
N PHE A 222 3.31 14.86 8.44
CA PHE A 222 4.34 14.52 7.45
C PHE A 222 3.76 13.66 6.34
N VAL A 223 4.44 13.66 5.21
CA VAL A 223 4.15 12.78 4.07
C VAL A 223 5.48 12.22 3.54
N LEU A 224 5.45 10.97 3.11
CA LEU A 224 6.58 10.34 2.40
C LEU A 224 6.43 10.58 0.91
N ASN A 225 7.54 10.70 0.20
CA ASN A 225 7.55 10.69 -1.26
C ASN A 225 7.16 9.29 -1.73
N ASP A 226 6.11 9.17 -2.53
CA ASP A 226 5.69 7.90 -3.12
C ASP A 226 6.69 7.41 -4.19
N GLU A 227 7.47 8.30 -4.80
CA GLU A 227 8.56 7.98 -5.71
C GLU A 227 9.85 7.66 -4.91
N GLY A 228 10.14 6.36 -4.76
CA GLY A 228 11.29 5.89 -3.98
C GLY A 228 12.68 6.29 -4.51
N ALA A 229 12.77 6.74 -5.76
CA ALA A 229 14.02 7.21 -6.37
C ALA A 229 14.19 8.74 -6.33
N ALA A 230 13.19 9.46 -5.81
CA ALA A 230 13.22 10.91 -5.74
C ALA A 230 14.24 11.43 -4.72
N GLU A 231 14.77 12.63 -4.99
CA GLU A 231 15.72 13.33 -4.12
C GLU A 231 15.11 13.66 -2.74
N ALA A 232 13.87 14.16 -2.73
CA ALA A 232 13.12 14.36 -1.51
C ALA A 232 12.52 13.02 -1.08
N THR A 233 12.77 12.60 0.16
CA THR A 233 12.20 11.39 0.73
C THR A 233 10.91 11.68 1.49
N LEU A 234 10.80 12.84 2.12
CA LEU A 234 9.63 13.23 2.90
C LEU A 234 9.49 14.74 3.02
N ALA A 235 8.29 15.19 3.40
CA ALA A 235 8.04 16.57 3.82
C ALA A 235 7.33 16.58 5.17
N ILE A 236 7.76 17.47 6.07
CA ILE A 236 7.23 17.60 7.43
C ILE A 236 6.70 19.02 7.66
N ALA A 237 5.53 19.14 8.28
CA ALA A 237 5.04 20.42 8.81
C ALA A 237 5.47 20.59 10.25
N VAL A 238 6.20 21.66 10.52
CA VAL A 238 6.79 21.96 11.83
C VAL A 238 6.30 23.32 12.31
N VAL A 239 5.96 23.42 13.60
CA VAL A 239 5.74 24.69 14.27
C VAL A 239 6.87 24.96 15.24
N ARG A 240 7.51 26.12 15.11
CA ARG A 240 8.56 26.59 16.01
C ARG A 240 8.33 28.05 16.33
N GLU A 241 8.30 28.39 17.62
CA GLU A 241 8.19 29.79 18.07
C GLU A 241 6.97 30.53 17.47
N GLY A 242 5.88 29.82 17.22
CA GLY A 242 4.66 30.37 16.60
C GLY A 242 4.69 30.46 15.07
N HIS A 243 5.82 30.15 14.43
CA HIS A 243 5.95 30.10 12.98
C HIS A 243 5.75 28.67 12.48
N SER A 244 5.00 28.54 11.38
CA SER A 244 4.79 27.25 10.69
C SER A 244 5.57 27.22 9.39
N TYR A 245 6.25 26.11 9.14
CA TYR A 245 6.96 25.87 7.89
C TYR A 245 6.93 24.39 7.52
N ILE A 246 7.17 24.13 6.24
CA ILE A 246 7.36 22.80 5.69
C ILE A 246 8.84 22.59 5.44
N ASP A 247 9.43 21.58 6.07
CA ASP A 247 10.80 21.14 5.78
C ASP A 247 10.73 19.94 4.84
N ILE A 248 11.31 20.07 3.65
CA ILE A 248 11.39 19.00 2.65
C ILE A 248 12.75 18.38 2.78
N MET A 249 12.78 17.08 3.06
CA MET A 249 13.99 16.39 3.48
C MET A 249 14.29 15.19 2.61
N SER A 250 15.57 14.93 2.43
CA SER A 250 16.09 13.64 1.96
C SER A 250 16.47 12.76 3.13
N LEU A 251 16.47 11.44 2.90
CA LEU A 251 17.05 10.46 3.79
C LEU A 251 18.24 9.78 3.09
N SER A 252 19.43 9.91 3.66
CA SER A 252 20.63 9.19 3.23
C SER A 252 20.86 7.98 4.13
N THR A 253 21.37 6.88 3.55
CA THR A 253 21.72 5.66 4.31
C THR A 253 22.86 5.86 5.30
N ASP A 254 23.66 6.90 5.09
CA ASP A 254 24.89 7.13 5.85
C ASP A 254 24.74 8.30 6.82
N SER A 255 24.12 9.40 6.37
CA SER A 255 24.01 10.64 7.14
C SER A 255 22.62 10.89 7.74
N GLY A 256 21.62 10.07 7.40
CA GLY A 256 20.25 10.25 7.86
C GLY A 256 19.54 11.41 7.17
N PHE A 257 18.70 12.13 7.92
CA PHE A 257 17.88 13.20 7.39
C PHE A 257 18.69 14.47 7.09
N HIS A 258 18.46 15.05 5.92
CA HIS A 258 18.99 16.37 5.56
C HIS A 258 17.88 17.21 4.90
N SER A 259 17.79 18.47 5.33
CA SER A 259 16.87 19.45 4.76
C SER A 259 17.35 19.86 3.36
N LEU A 260 16.46 19.76 2.38
CA LEU A 260 16.66 20.23 1.02
C LEU A 260 16.19 21.67 0.85
N THR A 261 14.98 21.96 1.37
CA THR A 261 14.39 23.29 1.32
C THR A 261 13.35 23.47 2.42
N ILE A 262 13.15 24.73 2.81
CA ILE A 262 12.14 25.13 3.80
C ILE A 262 11.15 26.07 3.13
N VAL A 263 9.87 25.78 3.29
CA VAL A 263 8.77 26.57 2.73
C VAL A 263 7.94 27.13 3.89
N GLU A 264 7.89 28.45 4.03
CA GLU A 264 7.01 29.09 5.02
C GLU A 264 5.55 28.87 4.64
N SER A 265 4.81 28.16 5.48
CA SER A 265 3.41 27.83 5.21
C SER A 265 2.71 27.34 6.48
N THR A 266 1.46 27.71 6.64
CA THR A 266 0.54 27.19 7.68
C THR A 266 -0.23 25.96 7.20
N LEU A 267 -0.05 25.57 5.93
CA LEU A 267 -0.66 24.38 5.36
C LEU A 267 0.06 23.11 5.84
N SER A 268 -0.59 21.95 5.77
CA SER A 268 0.01 20.65 6.08
C SER A 268 0.29 19.86 4.79
N PRO A 269 1.43 19.16 4.66
CA PRO A 269 1.68 18.29 3.52
C PRO A 269 0.73 17.09 3.53
N VAL A 270 0.18 16.79 2.36
CA VAL A 270 -0.77 15.68 2.16
C VAL A 270 -0.26 14.70 1.12
N TYR A 271 0.49 15.20 0.13
CA TYR A 271 1.03 14.39 -0.97
C TYR A 271 2.42 14.90 -1.37
N LEU A 272 3.31 13.97 -1.72
CA LEU A 272 4.64 14.26 -2.25
C LEU A 272 4.96 13.18 -3.29
N HIS A 273 5.24 13.61 -4.52
CA HIS A 273 5.63 12.75 -5.65
C HIS A 273 6.70 13.43 -6.48
N GLY A 274 7.90 12.85 -6.47
CA GLY A 274 9.06 13.47 -7.13
C GLY A 274 9.29 14.89 -6.65
N ASP A 275 9.14 15.85 -7.57
CA ASP A 275 9.34 17.28 -7.32
C ASP A 275 8.04 18.02 -6.93
N ILE A 276 6.88 17.34 -6.92
CA ILE A 276 5.57 17.92 -6.64
C ILE A 276 5.17 17.65 -5.20
N ILE A 277 4.85 18.72 -4.46
CA ILE A 277 4.27 18.66 -3.13
C ILE A 277 2.87 19.25 -3.15
N VAL A 278 1.95 18.64 -2.40
CA VAL A 278 0.62 19.19 -2.17
C VAL A 278 0.44 19.46 -0.69
N LEU A 279 0.12 20.71 -0.38
CA LEU A 279 -0.19 21.19 0.95
C LEU A 279 -1.69 21.50 1.04
N SER A 280 -2.31 21.24 2.18
CA SER A 280 -3.72 21.56 2.40
C SER A 280 -3.96 22.04 3.82
N ASN A 281 -4.95 22.92 3.98
CA ASN A 281 -5.52 23.23 5.28
C ASN A 281 -6.76 22.37 5.56
N SER A 282 -7.38 22.59 6.73
CA SER A 282 -8.60 21.91 7.17
C SER A 282 -9.90 22.51 6.63
N SER A 283 -9.86 23.63 5.90
CA SER A 283 -11.05 24.27 5.36
C SER A 283 -11.34 23.79 3.93
N ASP A 284 -10.59 24.30 2.96
CA ASP A 284 -10.98 24.30 1.55
C ASP A 284 -9.83 24.60 0.58
N SER A 285 -8.67 25.04 1.07
CA SER A 285 -7.53 25.39 0.23
C SER A 285 -6.52 24.25 0.12
N THR A 286 -6.02 24.07 -1.09
CA THR A 286 -5.02 23.06 -1.43
C THR A 286 -3.99 23.69 -2.36
N LEU A 287 -2.75 23.82 -1.92
CA LEU A 287 -1.63 24.34 -2.71
C LEU A 287 -0.89 23.17 -3.35
N VAL A 288 -0.83 23.16 -4.68
CA VAL A 288 0.02 22.26 -5.45
C VAL A 288 1.26 23.02 -5.87
N MET A 289 2.45 22.51 -5.60
CA MET A 289 3.69 23.23 -5.83
C MET A 289 4.79 22.29 -6.31
N ASN A 290 5.58 22.73 -7.28
CA ASN A 290 6.88 22.15 -7.55
C ASN A 290 7.89 22.76 -6.57
N TRP A 291 8.38 21.98 -5.61
CA TRP A 291 9.17 22.52 -4.51
C TRP A 291 10.58 22.97 -4.91
N LYS A 292 11.10 22.49 -6.05
CA LYS A 292 12.40 22.91 -6.59
C LYS A 292 12.31 24.27 -7.29
N THR A 293 11.27 24.46 -8.10
CA THR A 293 11.11 25.66 -8.93
C THR A 293 10.29 26.75 -8.26
N GLY A 294 9.53 26.41 -7.22
CA GLY A 294 8.58 27.32 -6.56
C GLY A 294 7.29 27.58 -7.36
N GLN A 295 7.13 26.99 -8.55
CA GLN A 295 5.90 27.11 -9.32
C GLN A 295 4.73 26.48 -8.55
N SER A 296 3.62 27.19 -8.43
CA SER A 296 2.49 26.73 -7.61
C SER A 296 1.12 27.13 -8.13
N ALA A 297 0.13 26.32 -7.78
CA ALA A 297 -1.30 26.50 -8.05
C ALA A 297 -2.07 26.41 -6.73
N LEU A 298 -2.89 27.42 -6.43
CA LEU A 298 -3.83 27.34 -5.32
C LEU A 298 -5.19 26.85 -5.81
N LEU A 299 -5.59 25.68 -5.35
CA LEU A 299 -6.90 25.09 -5.59
C LEU A 299 -7.81 25.47 -4.41
N VAL A 300 -8.87 26.22 -4.70
CA VAL A 300 -9.86 26.64 -3.69
C VAL A 300 -11.19 25.99 -4.04
N SER A 301 -11.71 25.15 -3.16
CA SER A 301 -13.05 24.59 -3.34
C SER A 301 -14.08 25.70 -3.15
N SER A 302 -15.01 25.86 -4.08
CA SER A 302 -16.09 26.85 -3.98
C SER A 302 -17.17 26.44 -2.97
N SER A 303 -16.84 25.57 -2.00
CA SER A 303 -17.81 25.10 -1.02
C SER A 303 -18.37 26.32 -0.29
N HIS A 304 -19.65 26.57 -0.52
CA HIS A 304 -20.39 27.60 0.19
C HIS A 304 -20.50 27.12 1.63
N ALA A 305 -19.48 27.41 2.43
CA ALA A 305 -19.55 27.27 3.88
C ALA A 305 -20.84 27.94 4.33
N THR A 306 -21.86 27.13 4.61
CA THR A 306 -23.06 27.60 5.26
C THR A 306 -22.59 28.23 6.55
N ALA A 307 -22.96 29.49 6.79
CA ALA A 307 -22.44 30.39 7.82
C ALA A 307 -22.59 29.90 9.28
N THR A 308 -22.94 28.64 9.50
CA THR A 308 -22.82 27.94 10.76
C THR A 308 -21.33 27.82 11.09
N GLY A 309 -20.78 28.82 11.78
CA GLY A 309 -19.36 29.00 12.12
C GLY A 309 -18.67 27.90 12.95
N LEU A 310 -19.16 26.67 12.89
CA LEU A 310 -18.44 25.48 13.31
C LEU A 310 -17.50 25.09 12.18
N SER A 311 -16.23 25.46 12.31
CA SER A 311 -15.13 24.99 11.45
C SER A 311 -14.99 23.48 11.62
N LEU A 312 -15.82 22.73 10.91
CA LEU A 312 -15.82 21.28 10.92
C LEU A 312 -14.51 20.81 10.27
N ASN A 313 -13.86 19.82 10.88
CA ASN A 313 -12.58 19.29 10.44
C ASN A 313 -12.71 18.62 9.05
N ASN A 314 -12.55 19.40 7.97
CA ASN A 314 -12.58 18.95 6.57
C ASN A 314 -11.16 18.76 6.02
N LYS A 315 -10.31 18.11 6.82
CA LYS A 315 -8.94 17.81 6.46
C LYS A 315 -8.87 17.00 5.16
N CYS A 316 -7.94 17.38 4.30
CA CYS A 316 -7.62 16.63 3.09
C CYS A 316 -6.97 15.29 3.47
N ILE A 317 -7.51 14.23 2.89
CA ILE A 317 -7.12 12.84 3.17
C ILE A 317 -6.16 12.36 2.10
N GLN A 318 -6.54 12.59 0.83
CA GLN A 318 -5.84 12.04 -0.31
C GLN A 318 -5.93 13.00 -1.50
N ILE A 319 -4.86 13.02 -2.28
CA ILE A 319 -4.80 13.70 -3.56
C ILE A 319 -4.57 12.62 -4.61
N LEU A 320 -5.30 12.72 -5.72
CA LEU A 320 -5.14 11.86 -6.87
C LEU A 320 -4.91 12.73 -8.10
N PHE A 321 -3.76 12.55 -8.73
CA PHE A 321 -3.42 13.20 -9.98
C PHE A 321 -3.90 12.33 -11.15
N THR A 322 -4.61 12.95 -12.08
CA THR A 322 -4.88 12.39 -13.40
C THR A 322 -4.22 13.27 -14.46
N ALA A 323 -4.22 12.85 -15.72
CA ALA A 323 -3.58 13.62 -16.79
C ALA A 323 -4.22 15.01 -17.02
N GLU A 324 -5.49 15.22 -16.63
CA GLU A 324 -6.21 16.49 -16.85
C GLU A 324 -6.87 17.05 -15.59
N ALA A 325 -6.81 16.34 -14.46
CA ALA A 325 -7.47 16.78 -13.25
C ALA A 325 -6.72 16.41 -11.98
N ILE A 326 -6.94 17.21 -10.94
CA ILE A 326 -6.53 16.93 -9.58
C ILE A 326 -7.80 16.67 -8.79
N LEU A 327 -7.89 15.46 -8.28
CA LEU A 327 -8.96 15.03 -7.42
C LEU A 327 -8.51 15.20 -5.96
N VAL A 328 -9.19 16.09 -5.24
CA VAL A 328 -8.94 16.40 -3.83
C VAL A 328 -10.01 15.71 -3.00
N VAL A 329 -9.60 14.69 -2.25
CA VAL A 329 -10.47 13.93 -1.35
C VAL A 329 -10.30 14.46 0.07
N ARG A 330 -11.36 15.03 0.63
CA ARG A 330 -11.41 15.53 2.00
C ARG A 330 -12.34 14.67 2.84
N ALA A 331 -12.26 14.82 4.15
CA ALA A 331 -13.08 14.05 5.09
C ALA A 331 -14.60 14.18 4.87
N ARG A 332 -15.06 15.30 4.28
CA ARG A 332 -16.48 15.59 4.08
C ARG A 332 -16.86 15.88 2.64
N GLY A 333 -15.95 15.68 1.70
CA GLY A 333 -16.25 16.05 0.33
C GLY A 333 -15.15 15.71 -0.66
N LEU A 334 -15.52 15.80 -1.92
CA LEU A 334 -14.66 15.54 -3.05
C LEU A 334 -14.73 16.74 -3.97
N THR A 335 -13.58 17.24 -4.40
CA THR A 335 -13.50 18.34 -5.36
C THR A 335 -12.56 17.95 -6.49
N ILE A 336 -12.96 18.24 -7.72
CA ILE A 336 -12.17 18.00 -8.92
C ILE A 336 -11.76 19.35 -9.49
N PHE A 337 -10.46 19.51 -9.72
CA PHE A 337 -9.89 20.69 -10.34
C PHE A 337 -9.30 20.30 -11.70
N GLN A 338 -9.69 20.98 -12.77
CA GLN A 338 -9.07 20.76 -14.07
C GLN A 338 -7.65 21.34 -14.09
N ILE A 339 -6.68 20.54 -14.51
CA ILE A 339 -5.29 20.96 -14.69
C ILE A 339 -5.20 21.72 -16.00
N LEU A 340 -4.97 23.03 -15.90
CA LEU A 340 -4.42 23.76 -17.03
C LEU A 340 -2.98 23.29 -17.21
N THR A 341 -2.63 22.78 -18.40
CA THR A 341 -1.41 22.04 -18.80
C THR A 341 -0.06 22.72 -18.50
N ARG A 342 -0.06 23.86 -17.79
CA ARG A 342 1.11 24.68 -17.48
C ARG A 342 1.90 24.21 -16.26
N PHE A 343 1.35 23.35 -15.40
CA PHE A 343 1.99 22.94 -14.14
C PHE A 343 2.90 21.72 -14.25
N ILE A 344 2.69 20.90 -15.29
CA ILE A 344 3.46 19.69 -15.51
C ILE A 344 4.27 19.95 -16.76
N ASP A 345 5.59 20.13 -16.61
CA ASP A 345 6.48 20.16 -17.77
C ASP A 345 6.36 18.80 -18.47
N PRO A 346 5.77 18.71 -19.67
CA PRO A 346 5.58 17.44 -20.36
C PRO A 346 6.90 16.80 -20.77
N SER A 347 8.01 17.55 -20.69
CA SER A 347 9.35 17.07 -20.96
C SER A 347 10.01 16.36 -19.78
N SER A 348 9.49 16.51 -18.55
CA SER A 348 10.02 15.74 -17.42
C SER A 348 9.61 14.27 -17.54
N PRO A 349 10.56 13.33 -17.65
CA PRO A 349 10.24 11.90 -17.76
C PRO A 349 9.56 11.35 -16.49
N SER A 350 9.72 12.01 -15.33
CA SER A 350 9.10 11.59 -14.07
C SER A 350 7.62 11.93 -13.94
N SER A 351 7.09 12.88 -14.73
CA SER A 351 5.72 13.38 -14.55
C SER A 351 4.71 12.79 -15.53
N ARG A 352 5.11 11.83 -16.37
CA ARG A 352 4.15 11.10 -17.21
C ARG A 352 3.44 10.09 -16.33
N PRO A 353 2.12 10.25 -16.05
CA PRO A 353 1.40 9.23 -15.32
C PRO A 353 1.56 7.91 -16.07
N HIS A 354 1.97 6.87 -15.35
CA HIS A 354 2.09 5.54 -15.93
C HIS A 354 0.74 5.18 -16.58
N PRO A 355 0.72 4.67 -17.81
CA PRO A 355 -0.48 4.10 -18.41
C PRO A 355 -0.78 2.78 -17.68
N SER A 356 -1.23 2.86 -16.43
CA SER A 356 -1.85 1.72 -15.77
C SER A 356 -3.11 1.36 -16.54
N GLU A 357 -3.41 0.06 -16.61
CA GLU A 357 -4.69 -0.41 -17.14
C GLU A 357 -5.81 0.40 -16.51
N ARG A 358 -6.75 0.82 -17.35
CA ARG A 358 -7.82 1.73 -16.99
C ARG A 358 -8.84 0.96 -16.13
N ASN A 359 -8.64 0.80 -14.82
CA ASN A 359 -9.72 0.33 -13.95
C ASN A 359 -10.54 1.49 -13.37
N ALA A 360 -11.76 1.16 -12.96
CA ALA A 360 -12.65 2.12 -12.33
C ALA A 360 -12.15 2.42 -10.91
N LEU A 361 -11.94 3.71 -10.63
CA LEU A 361 -11.50 4.16 -9.32
C LEU A 361 -12.72 4.30 -8.39
N HIS A 362 -12.74 3.50 -7.33
CA HIS A 362 -13.80 3.51 -6.32
C HIS A 362 -13.38 4.34 -5.09
N ILE A 363 -14.24 5.28 -4.68
CA ILE A 363 -13.98 6.23 -3.59
C ILE A 363 -15.15 6.18 -2.62
N LEU A 364 -14.90 5.73 -1.39
CA LEU A 364 -15.89 5.70 -0.33
C LEU A 364 -15.78 6.97 0.52
N ILE A 365 -16.87 7.74 0.61
CA ILE A 365 -16.92 9.06 1.25
C ILE A 365 -18.08 9.10 2.25
N ARG A 366 -17.89 9.86 3.32
CA ARG A 366 -18.97 10.25 4.23
C ARG A 366 -19.55 11.60 3.78
N PRO A 367 -20.86 11.71 3.53
CA PRO A 367 -21.47 12.95 3.09
C PRO A 367 -21.35 14.06 4.15
N GLU A 368 -21.29 15.31 3.70
CA GLU A 368 -21.08 16.48 4.57
C GLU A 368 -22.19 16.69 5.60
N ALA A 369 -23.41 16.27 5.28
CA ALA A 369 -24.58 16.33 6.16
C ALA A 369 -24.47 15.40 7.38
N ASP A 370 -23.45 14.53 7.41
CA ASP A 370 -23.27 13.57 8.49
C ASP A 370 -22.63 14.20 9.73
N ASP A 371 -23.33 14.11 10.86
CA ASP A 371 -22.83 14.50 12.18
C ASP A 371 -22.22 13.26 12.87
N PRO A 372 -20.87 13.14 12.94
CA PRO A 372 -20.25 11.96 13.55
C PRO A 372 -20.47 11.88 15.07
N TRP A 373 -21.05 12.92 15.69
CA TRP A 373 -21.41 12.95 17.12
C TRP A 373 -22.89 12.69 17.38
N ALA A 374 -23.73 12.63 16.34
CA ALA A 374 -25.15 12.29 16.50
C ALA A 374 -25.28 10.83 16.97
N THR A 375 -25.96 10.62 18.11
CA THR A 375 -26.03 9.30 18.78
C THR A 375 -27.10 8.36 18.22
N HIS A 376 -27.91 8.82 17.26
CA HIS A 376 -29.15 8.13 16.86
C HIS A 376 -29.42 8.06 15.34
N THR A 377 -28.46 8.41 14.49
CA THR A 377 -28.65 8.38 13.04
C THR A 377 -27.90 7.22 12.41
N ASP A 378 -28.58 6.51 11.51
CA ASP A 378 -27.92 5.65 10.54
C ASP A 378 -26.97 6.52 9.72
N TYR A 379 -25.67 6.24 9.80
CA TYR A 379 -24.67 6.94 9.02
C TYR A 379 -24.75 6.45 7.58
N GLU A 380 -24.52 7.32 6.60
CA GLU A 380 -24.49 6.95 5.19
C GLU A 380 -23.06 6.97 4.67
N LEU A 381 -22.63 5.91 3.99
CA LEU A 381 -21.38 5.88 3.23
C LEU A 381 -21.70 5.88 1.74
N GLN A 382 -21.11 6.82 1.01
CA GLN A 382 -21.32 7.01 -0.41
C GLN A 382 -20.12 6.50 -1.20
N LEU A 383 -20.35 5.53 -2.09
CA LEU A 383 -19.34 4.99 -2.98
C LEU A 383 -19.43 5.68 -4.34
N PHE A 384 -18.46 6.53 -4.64
CA PHE A 384 -18.27 7.13 -5.95
C PHE A 384 -17.38 6.25 -6.81
N THR A 385 -17.69 6.14 -8.10
CA THR A 385 -16.86 5.43 -9.07
C THR A 385 -16.51 6.34 -10.23
N LEU A 386 -15.22 6.48 -10.50
CA LEU A 386 -14.66 7.15 -11.68
C LEU A 386 -14.36 6.08 -12.71
N HIS A 387 -15.19 6.01 -13.75
CA HIS A 387 -14.96 5.10 -14.86
C HIS A 387 -13.93 5.72 -15.79
N PRO A 388 -12.97 4.92 -16.27
CA PRO A 388 -12.05 5.42 -17.25
C PRO A 388 -12.73 5.57 -18.60
N ASP A 389 -12.33 6.57 -19.35
CA ASP A 389 -12.89 6.83 -20.66
C ASP A 389 -12.56 5.67 -21.60
N SER A 390 -13.54 5.29 -22.42
CA SER A 390 -13.29 4.34 -23.50
C SER A 390 -12.21 4.90 -24.42
N PRO A 391 -11.18 4.12 -24.81
CA PRO A 391 -10.16 4.60 -25.73
C PRO A 391 -10.81 5.03 -27.05
N SER A 392 -10.91 6.34 -27.27
CA SER A 392 -11.36 6.89 -28.54
C SER A 392 -10.38 6.47 -29.63
N PRO A 393 -10.82 5.81 -30.71
CA PRO A 393 -9.93 5.30 -31.77
C PRO A 393 -9.39 6.41 -32.69
N SER A 394 -9.44 7.69 -32.32
CA SER A 394 -9.01 8.80 -33.19
C SER A 394 -7.48 8.77 -33.40
N PRO A 395 -6.99 8.45 -34.61
CA PRO A 395 -5.56 8.21 -34.86
C PRO A 395 -4.75 9.49 -35.17
N SER A 396 -5.34 10.68 -35.05
CA SER A 396 -4.74 11.94 -35.51
C SER A 396 -4.24 12.86 -34.39
N SER A 397 -4.40 12.48 -33.12
CA SER A 397 -3.99 13.28 -31.97
C SER A 397 -2.76 12.66 -31.31
N SER A 398 -1.61 13.33 -31.36
CA SER A 398 -0.43 12.97 -30.55
C SER A 398 -0.64 13.19 -29.05
N HIS A 399 -1.80 13.70 -28.64
CA HIS A 399 -2.20 13.84 -27.26
C HIS A 399 -3.08 12.65 -26.87
N PHE A 400 -2.57 11.83 -25.94
CA PHE A 400 -3.36 10.81 -25.28
C PHE A 400 -4.43 11.50 -24.42
N PRO A 401 -5.74 11.32 -24.70
CA PRO A 401 -6.77 11.84 -23.81
C PRO A 401 -6.61 11.17 -22.43
N PRO A 402 -6.90 11.91 -21.34
CA PRO A 402 -6.72 11.42 -19.98
C PRO A 402 -7.56 10.17 -19.74
N PRO A 403 -7.18 9.35 -18.77
CA PRO A 403 -7.93 8.15 -18.48
C PRO A 403 -9.31 8.44 -17.85
N TYR A 404 -9.54 9.60 -17.22
CA TYR A 404 -10.81 9.91 -16.54
C TYR A 404 -11.26 11.36 -16.84
N THR A 405 -12.08 11.56 -17.87
CA THR A 405 -12.80 12.83 -18.11
C THR A 405 -14.19 12.84 -17.50
N SER A 406 -14.77 11.66 -17.23
CA SER A 406 -16.08 11.57 -16.60
C SER A 406 -16.06 12.00 -15.13
N LEU A 407 -17.12 12.68 -14.69
CA LEU A 407 -17.31 13.00 -13.27
C LEU A 407 -17.54 11.71 -12.45
N PRO A 408 -17.10 11.66 -11.19
CA PRO A 408 -17.38 10.54 -10.30
C PRO A 408 -18.88 10.32 -10.21
N ILE A 409 -19.31 9.09 -10.40
CA ILE A 409 -20.71 8.68 -10.34
C ILE A 409 -20.96 8.05 -8.98
N LEU A 410 -21.95 8.52 -8.23
CA LEU A 410 -22.41 7.82 -7.03
C LEU A 410 -22.98 6.45 -7.46
N THR A 411 -22.26 5.39 -7.12
CA THR A 411 -22.60 4.02 -7.52
C THR A 411 -23.33 3.23 -6.46
N ALA A 412 -23.05 3.50 -5.18
CA ALA A 412 -23.74 2.87 -4.08
C ALA A 412 -23.82 3.81 -2.87
N SER A 413 -24.82 3.58 -2.05
CA SER A 413 -24.94 4.17 -0.72
C SER A 413 -25.19 3.06 0.28
N VAL A 414 -24.44 3.05 1.37
CA VAL A 414 -24.48 2.00 2.39
C VAL A 414 -24.73 2.64 3.75
N SER A 415 -25.88 2.31 4.35
CA SER A 415 -26.15 2.66 5.74
C SER A 415 -25.25 1.87 6.68
N THR A 416 -24.62 2.55 7.64
CA THR A 416 -23.79 1.94 8.68
C THR A 416 -24.21 2.43 10.06
N ILE A 417 -24.33 1.49 10.99
CA ILE A 417 -24.57 1.74 12.41
C ILE A 417 -23.29 2.04 13.18
N ARG A 418 -22.12 1.77 12.58
CA ARG A 418 -20.84 2.11 13.19
C ARG A 418 -20.58 3.59 12.95
N GLY A 419 -20.38 4.32 14.05
CA GLY A 419 -20.01 5.74 14.09
C GLY A 419 -18.73 6.07 13.33
N ALA A 420 -18.23 7.31 13.50
CA ALA A 420 -17.05 7.87 12.83
C ALA A 420 -16.06 6.80 12.29
N LEU A 421 -16.02 6.61 10.96
CA LEU A 421 -14.91 5.93 10.29
C LEU A 421 -13.68 6.69 10.72
N ARG A 422 -12.85 6.09 11.57
CA ARG A 422 -11.61 6.74 11.98
C ARG A 422 -10.72 6.82 10.74
N TYR A 423 -9.83 7.81 10.72
CA TYR A 423 -8.86 7.98 9.63
C TYR A 423 -8.03 6.70 9.32
N GLY A 424 -7.95 5.74 10.27
CA GLY A 424 -7.32 4.44 10.06
C GLY A 424 -8.24 3.31 9.58
N ASP A 425 -9.56 3.52 9.53
CA ASP A 425 -10.55 2.52 9.09
C ASP A 425 -10.79 2.59 7.56
N LEU A 426 -10.38 3.69 6.92
CA LEU A 426 -10.45 3.89 5.48
C LEU A 426 -9.20 3.31 4.81
N HIS A 427 -9.24 2.03 4.47
CA HIS A 427 -8.33 1.48 3.48
C HIS A 427 -8.92 1.76 2.09
N PHE A 428 -8.42 2.79 1.41
CA PHE A 428 -8.65 2.93 -0.02
C PHE A 428 -7.93 1.78 -0.72
N ALA A 429 -8.67 0.74 -1.06
CA ALA A 429 -8.26 -0.14 -2.14
C ALA A 429 -8.48 0.68 -3.42
N VAL A 430 -7.48 1.47 -3.79
CA VAL A 430 -7.48 2.09 -5.12
C VAL A 430 -7.45 0.92 -6.09
N THR A 431 -8.62 0.64 -6.68
CA THR A 431 -8.75 -0.32 -7.77
C THR A 431 -8.29 0.45 -8.99
N LEU A 432 -6.97 0.43 -9.26
CA LEU A 432 -6.37 1.01 -10.47
C LEU A 432 -6.18 -0.05 -11.51
#